data_AF-I7JVD9-F1
#
_entry.id   AF-I7JVD9-F1
#
_cell.length_a   1.000
_cell.length_b   1.000
_cell.length_c   1.000
_cell.angle_alpha   90.00
_cell.angle_beta   90.00
_cell.angle_gamma   90.00
#
_symmetry.space_group_name_H-M   'P 1'
#
loop_
_entity.id
_entity.type
_entity.pdbx_description
1 polymer ?
#
loop_
_entity_poly.entity_id
_entity_poly.type
_entity_poly.pdbx_seq_one_letter_code
_entity_poly.pdbx_strand_id
1 'polypeptide(L)' 'MKNINTRVMDYVVLFQDHKIEIDQVPEDIKNDVVEIASYLQHGDVKKDGVSHEQNGLND' A
#
# COMPACT_ATOMS: atom_id res chain seq x y z
N MET A 1 -10.31 -20.43 -11.09
CA MET A 1 -9.08 -19.73 -10.65
C MET A 1 -9.49 -18.75 -9.57
N LYS A 2 -9.09 -18.96 -8.31
CA LYS A 2 -9.26 -17.91 -7.28
C LYS A 2 -8.39 -16.74 -7.71
N ASN A 3 -8.99 -15.58 -7.95
CA ASN A 3 -8.26 -14.38 -8.35
C ASN A 3 -7.22 -14.07 -7.28
N ILE A 4 -5.95 -13.98 -7.68
CA ILE A 4 -4.83 -13.63 -6.80
C ILE A 4 -5.15 -12.33 -6.04
N ASN A 5 -5.80 -11.37 -6.71
CA ASN A 5 -6.29 -10.13 -6.12
C ASN A 5 -7.24 -10.32 -4.92
N THR A 6 -8.14 -11.31 -4.97
CA THR A 6 -9.05 -11.60 -3.85
C THR A 6 -8.28 -12.17 -2.67
N ARG A 7 -7.29 -13.03 -2.95
CA ARG A 7 -6.44 -13.62 -1.91
C ARG A 7 -5.60 -12.56 -1.20
N VAL A 8 -4.95 -11.65 -1.94
CA VAL A 8 -4.16 -10.55 -1.33
C VAL A 8 -5.05 -9.70 -0.40
N MET A 9 -6.23 -9.30 -0.88
CA MET A 9 -7.16 -8.49 -0.08
C MET A 9 -7.65 -9.19 1.19
N ASP A 10 -7.92 -10.51 1.14
CA ASP A 10 -8.30 -11.26 2.34
C ASP A 10 -7.22 -11.18 3.44
N TYR A 11 -5.94 -11.33 3.07
CA TYR A 11 -4.84 -11.24 4.02
C TYR A 11 -4.60 -9.81 4.53
N VAL A 12 -4.79 -8.80 3.68
CA VAL A 12 -4.72 -7.39 4.10
C VAL A 12 -5.73 -7.11 5.21
N VAL A 13 -6.98 -7.55 5.05
CA VAL A 13 -8.03 -7.38 6.07
C VAL A 13 -7.67 -8.10 7.37
N LEU A 14 -7.21 -9.35 7.29
CA LEU A 14 -6.82 -10.12 8.47
C LEU A 14 -5.62 -9.51 9.22
N PHE A 15 -4.64 -8.97 8.48
CA PHE A 15 -3.47 -8.30 9.05
C PHE A 15 -3.85 -6.98 9.73
N GLN A 16 -4.71 -6.16 9.10
CA GLN A 16 -5.21 -4.91 9.70
C GLN A 16 -6.04 -5.14 10.95
N ASP A 17 -6.84 -6.21 10.99
CA ASP A 17 -7.61 -6.62 12.17
C ASP A 17 -6.73 -7.22 13.28
N HIS A 18 -5.40 -7.29 13.10
CA HIS A 18 -4.46 -7.98 13.98
C HIS A 18 -4.82 -9.46 14.25
N LYS A 19 -5.54 -10.10 13.32
CA LYS A 19 -5.93 -11.52 13.42
C LYS A 19 -4.81 -12.46 13.01
N ILE A 20 -3.88 -11.97 12.20
CA ILE A 20 -2.68 -12.69 11.77
C ILE A 20 -1.46 -11.79 11.91
N GLU A 21 -0.30 -12.40 12.09
CA GLU A 21 0.99 -11.72 11.98
C GLU A 21 1.52 -11.80 10.55
N ILE A 22 2.46 -10.90 10.20
CA ILE A 22 3.01 -10.87 8.84
C ILE A 22 3.71 -12.17 8.44
N ASP A 23 4.27 -12.91 9.40
CA ASP A 23 4.94 -14.19 9.14
C ASP A 23 3.99 -15.33 8.79
N GLN A 24 2.70 -15.15 9.06
CA GLN A 24 1.64 -16.09 8.66
C GLN A 24 1.14 -15.84 7.23
N VAL A 25 1.58 -14.74 6.60
CA VAL A 25 1.25 -14.45 5.20
C VAL A 25 2.16 -15.27 4.27
N PRO A 26 1.59 -15.99 3.27
CA PRO A 26 2.37 -16.75 2.30
C PRO A 26 3.41 -15.88 1.57
N GLU A 27 4.63 -16.40 1.40
CA GLU A 27 5.77 -15.65 0.84
C GLU A 27 5.49 -15.09 -0.56
N ASP A 28 4.68 -15.79 -1.36
CA ASP A 28 4.34 -15.39 -2.74
C ASP A 28 3.52 -14.08 -2.81
N ILE A 29 2.86 -13.69 -1.72
CA ILE A 29 2.02 -12.48 -1.65
C ILE A 29 2.39 -11.55 -0.48
N LYS A 30 3.38 -11.91 0.34
CA LYS A 30 3.73 -11.19 1.56
C LYS A 30 4.05 -9.72 1.29
N ASN A 31 4.81 -9.44 0.22
CA ASN A 31 5.16 -8.07 -0.17
C ASN A 31 3.93 -7.24 -0.54
N ASP A 32 3.04 -7.79 -1.38
CA ASP A 32 1.82 -7.09 -1.81
C ASP A 32 0.91 -6.74 -0.62
N VAL A 33 0.77 -7.68 0.33
CA VAL A 33 -0.02 -7.46 1.56
C VAL A 33 0.56 -6.33 2.41
N VAL A 34 1.89 -6.28 2.60
CA VAL A 34 2.55 -5.20 3.37
C VAL A 34 2.40 -3.85 2.69
N GLU A 35 2.61 -3.79 1.38
CA GLU A 35 2.52 -2.54 0.62
C GLU A 35 1.13 -1.93 0.71
N ILE A 36 0.09 -2.74 0.44
CA ILE A 36 -1.30 -2.29 0.51
C ILE A 36 -1.68 -1.94 1.95
N ALA A 37 -1.33 -2.76 2.93
CA ALA A 37 -1.62 -2.47 4.33
C ALA A 37 -0.97 -1.17 4.80
N SER A 38 0.29 -0.93 4.39
CA SER A 38 1.03 0.29 4.70
C SER A 38 0.41 1.52 4.05
N TYR A 39 -0.01 1.40 2.79
CA TYR A 39 -0.73 2.46 2.06
C TYR A 39 -2.05 2.84 2.75
N LEU A 40 -2.83 1.85 3.17
CA LEU A 40 -4.10 2.06 3.86
C LEU A 40 -3.93 2.64 5.26
N GLN A 41 -2.87 2.26 6.00
CA GLN A 41 -2.57 2.81 7.32
C GLN A 41 -2.07 4.26 7.26
N HIS A 42 -1.23 4.58 6.27
CA HIS A 42 -0.70 5.92 6.05
C HIS A 42 -1.51 6.67 4.99
N GLY A 43 -2.84 6.62 5.07
CA GLY A 43 -3.78 7.20 4.10
C GLY A 43 -3.59 8.69 3.75
N ASP A 44 -2.58 9.36 4.29
CA ASP A 44 -1.98 10.58 3.76
C ASP A 44 -0.69 10.28 3.00
N VAL A 45 -0.81 10.09 1.69
CA VAL A 45 0.28 10.51 0.80
C VAL A 45 0.36 12.02 0.98
N LYS A 46 1.34 12.49 1.77
CA LYS A 46 1.76 13.89 1.68
C LYS A 46 2.04 14.17 0.21
N LYS A 47 1.19 14.98 -0.43
CA LYS A 47 1.49 15.66 -1.70
C LYS A 47 2.53 16.75 -1.44
N ASP A 48 3.69 16.37 -0.92
CA ASP A 48 4.83 17.27 -0.81
C ASP A 48 5.95 16.66 -1.66
N GLY A 49 6.01 17.04 -2.94
CA GLY A 49 7.16 16.66 -3.76
C GLY A 49 7.05 16.68 -5.28
N VAL A 50 5.96 17.17 -5.89
CA VAL A 50 6.06 17.65 -7.29
C VAL A 50 6.20 19.16 -7.26
N SER A 51 7.42 19.62 -6.94
CA SER A 51 7.86 20.96 -7.33
C SER A 51 8.02 20.94 -8.85
N HIS A 52 6.95 21.26 -9.58
CA HIS A 52 7.13 21.85 -10.90
C HIS A 52 7.49 23.33 -10.67
N GLU A 53 8.77 23.60 -10.41
CA GLU A 53 9.32 24.91 -10.76
C GLU A 53 9.34 24.99 -12.28
N GLN A 54 8.26 25.52 -12.86
CA GLN A 54 8.26 25.98 -14.24
C GLN A 54 8.02 27.49 -14.28
N ASN A 55 9.10 28.16 -14.66
CA ASN A 55 9.19 29.45 -15.35
C ASN A 55 8.72 30.68 -14.58
N GLY A 56 9.70 31.33 -13.95
CA GLY A 56 9.66 32.77 -13.74
C GLY A 56 9.41 33.47 -15.08
N LEU A 57 8.23 34.07 -15.21
CA LEU A 57 8.04 35.23 -16.06
C LEU A 57 8.91 36.36 -15.48
N ASN A 58 9.91 36.78 -16.23
CA ASN A 58 10.47 38.12 -16.05
C ASN A 58 9.93 38.96 -17.20
N ASP A 59 9.08 39.93 -16.84
CA ASP A 59 8.75 41.13 -17.63
C ASP A 59 10.01 41.96 -17.96
#